data_AF-A0A146FT07-F1
#
_entry.id   AF-A0A146FT07-F1
#
_cell.length_a   1.000
_cell.length_b   1.000
_cell.length_c   1.000
_cell.angle_alpha   90.00
_cell.angle_beta   90.00
_cell.angle_gamma   90.00
#
_symmetry.space_group_name_H-M   'P 1'
#
loop_
_entity.id
_entity.type
_entity.pdbx_description
1 polymer ?
#
loop_
_entity_poly.entity_id
_entity_poly.type
_entity_poly.pdbx_seq_one_letter_code
_entity_poly.pdbx_strand_id
1 'polypeptide(L)'
;MAKSKAAKRKRNAQADLPQKVPKAASTVLTPPPDGASREPKNLSTVVPDEDLEITVETLTTLTQYPSLTKSKACKDLRVAVYEFRQACTTGVNNAEGANLTARITGALADKRYLEAKILLAEMRIRGEQPKIGALCRWVRDLDVVSGLSTQPEAREKASLERTPQDLELLGVLDAILRVSTPIDLRSNAVDSTDPIAFQSIWDLRPQTTPLQVYASVLDKSILNEAPKDPAAIRIIETTPGPLRKPPNHHPAILYTTLPNAVPLDPVSPSITYHPHPAVPGL
;
A
#
# COMPACT_ATOMS: atom_id res chain seq x y z
N MET A 1 -11.62 42.04 -29.29
CA MET A 1 -12.02 40.69 -28.85
C MET A 1 -10.91 40.18 -27.92
N ALA A 2 -10.89 40.61 -26.63
CA ALA A 2 -11.30 39.85 -25.43
C ALA A 2 -10.45 38.58 -25.18
N LYS A 3 -9.86 38.27 -24.01
CA LYS A 3 -9.65 38.89 -22.68
C LYS A 3 -8.54 38.05 -21.97
N SER A 4 -7.62 38.74 -21.28
CA SER A 4 -6.84 38.41 -20.06
C SER A 4 -6.55 36.95 -19.63
N LYS A 5 -5.26 36.63 -19.45
CA LYS A 5 -4.76 35.67 -18.43
C LYS A 5 -3.83 36.41 -17.46
N ALA A 6 -4.40 36.88 -16.35
CA ALA A 6 -3.65 37.42 -15.22
C ALA A 6 -3.88 36.55 -13.97
N ALA A 7 -2.77 36.22 -13.31
CA ALA A 7 -2.60 36.12 -11.86
C ALA A 7 -3.56 35.23 -11.02
N LYS A 8 -3.00 34.16 -10.44
CA LYS A 8 -3.34 33.75 -9.06
C LYS A 8 -2.17 33.06 -8.34
N ARG A 9 -1.16 33.86 -7.98
CA ARG A 9 -0.40 33.72 -6.72
C ARG A 9 -1.20 34.48 -5.65
N LYS A 10 -1.56 33.83 -4.55
CA LYS A 10 -1.97 34.40 -3.24
C LYS A 10 -1.42 33.41 -2.21
N ARG A 11 -0.58 33.67 -1.19
CA ARG A 11 -0.15 34.86 -0.43
C ARG A 11 -1.27 35.82 -0.02
N ASN A 12 -1.83 35.55 1.15
CA ASN A 12 -2.28 36.53 2.15
C ASN A 12 -1.61 36.05 3.46
N ALA A 13 -0.49 36.63 3.91
CA ALA A 13 -0.44 37.78 4.82
C ALA A 13 -1.77 38.52 5.03
N GLN A 14 -2.27 38.45 6.26
CA GLN A 14 -3.00 39.55 6.88
C GLN A 14 -2.28 39.83 8.20
N ALA A 15 -1.83 41.08 8.33
CA ALA A 15 -1.11 41.63 9.46
C ALA A 15 -2.08 42.04 10.58
N ASP A 16 -1.61 41.86 11.81
CA ASP A 16 -1.72 42.72 12.99
C ASP A 16 -3.03 43.43 13.41
N LEU A 17 -3.32 43.22 14.70
CA LEU A 17 -4.10 43.99 15.71
C LEU A 17 -5.60 43.65 15.92
N PRO A 18 -6.14 43.79 17.17
CA PRO A 18 -5.54 43.59 18.49
C PRO A 18 -6.35 42.61 19.38
N GLN A 19 -5.75 42.19 20.49
CA GLN A 19 -6.31 41.37 21.57
C GLN A 19 -7.74 41.76 21.95
N LYS A 20 -8.64 40.77 22.02
CA LYS A 20 -9.85 40.86 22.83
C LYS A 20 -9.96 39.63 23.72
N VAL A 21 -9.52 39.82 24.96
CA VAL A 21 -9.74 38.91 26.09
C VAL A 21 -11.26 38.75 26.29
N PRO A 22 -11.82 37.53 26.26
CA PRO A 22 -13.18 37.33 26.74
C PRO A 22 -13.15 37.31 28.27
N LYS A 23 -13.83 38.30 28.85
CA LYS A 23 -14.14 38.42 30.26
C LYS A 23 -14.92 37.18 30.72
N ALA A 24 -14.50 36.59 31.84
CA ALA A 24 -15.28 35.62 32.58
C ALA A 24 -16.64 36.22 33.00
N ALA A 25 -17.72 35.49 32.72
CA ALA A 25 -19.03 35.72 33.33
C ALA A 25 -19.55 34.38 33.87
N SER A 26 -19.96 34.44 35.13
CA SER A 26 -20.28 33.38 36.05
C SER A 26 -21.62 32.69 35.79
N THR A 27 -21.67 31.40 36.13
CA THR A 27 -22.80 30.60 36.67
C THR A 27 -24.06 30.40 35.83
N VAL A 28 -24.10 29.24 35.15
CA VAL A 28 -25.31 28.39 35.08
C VAL A 28 -24.87 26.95 35.38
N LEU A 29 -25.27 26.43 36.54
CA LEU A 29 -25.10 25.02 36.92
C LEU A 29 -26.14 24.19 36.17
N THR A 30 -25.70 23.44 35.15
CA THR A 30 -26.45 22.32 34.59
C THR A 30 -25.59 21.05 34.72
N PRO A 31 -26.18 19.90 35.08
CA PRO A 31 -25.43 18.67 35.27
C PRO A 31 -24.86 18.18 33.92
N PRO A 32 -23.68 17.52 33.89
CA PRO A 32 -23.03 17.16 32.64
C PRO A 32 -23.78 16.03 31.94
N PRO A 33 -23.88 16.04 30.60
CA PRO A 33 -24.35 14.87 29.86
C PRO A 33 -23.32 13.74 29.95
N ASP A 34 -23.76 12.56 30.41
CA ASP A 34 -23.02 11.31 30.35
C ASP A 34 -22.78 10.96 28.87
N GLY A 35 -21.53 11.10 28.40
CA GLY A 35 -21.14 10.67 27.06
C GLY A 35 -20.07 11.51 26.34
N ALA A 36 -19.55 12.60 26.92
CA ALA A 36 -18.43 13.32 26.33
C ALA A 36 -17.15 12.47 26.41
N SER A 37 -16.58 12.12 25.24
CA SER A 37 -15.21 11.61 25.14
C SER A 37 -14.29 12.47 26.01
N ARG A 38 -13.65 11.84 27.00
CA ARG A 38 -12.72 12.48 27.95
C ARG A 38 -11.35 12.70 27.30
N GLU A 39 -11.33 13.26 26.10
CA GLU A 39 -10.09 13.65 25.45
C GLU A 39 -9.61 14.98 26.04
N PRO A 40 -8.35 15.04 26.52
CA PRO A 40 -7.80 16.26 27.08
C PRO A 40 -7.73 17.34 25.99
N LYS A 41 -8.50 18.42 26.18
CA LYS A 41 -8.57 19.55 25.24
C LYS A 41 -7.37 20.49 25.32
N ASN A 42 -6.59 20.41 26.41
CA ASN A 42 -5.43 21.27 26.65
C ASN A 42 -4.17 20.41 26.76
N LEU A 43 -3.13 20.80 26.03
CA LEU A 43 -1.83 20.11 26.01
C LEU A 43 -1.20 20.05 27.41
N SER A 44 -1.36 21.11 28.20
CA SER A 44 -0.88 21.22 29.58
C SER A 44 -1.51 20.19 30.55
N THR A 45 -2.56 19.49 30.13
CA THR A 45 -3.18 18.40 30.90
C THR A 45 -2.48 17.05 30.66
N VAL A 46 -1.69 16.93 29.59
CA VAL A 46 -1.02 15.69 29.17
C VAL A 46 0.49 15.80 29.30
N VAL A 47 1.04 16.99 29.06
CA VAL A 47 2.48 17.27 29.13
C VAL A 47 2.67 18.59 29.89
N PRO A 48 3.47 18.61 30.98
CA PRO A 48 3.85 19.85 31.64
C PRO A 48 4.52 20.83 30.67
N ASP A 49 4.26 22.14 30.82
CA ASP A 49 4.80 23.16 29.91
C ASP A 49 6.34 23.18 29.91
N GLU A 50 6.96 22.90 31.06
CA GLU A 50 8.41 22.77 31.25
C GLU A 50 9.02 21.63 30.42
N ASP A 51 8.38 20.46 30.40
CA ASP A 51 8.84 19.30 29.63
C ASP A 51 8.72 19.55 28.13
N LEU A 52 7.68 20.29 27.71
CA LEU A 52 7.50 20.68 26.31
C LEU A 52 8.61 21.63 25.86
N GLU A 53 8.94 22.63 26.69
CA GLU A 53 10.01 23.60 26.39
C GLU A 53 11.38 22.90 26.30
N ILE A 54 11.70 22.03 27.25
CA ILE A 54 12.92 21.21 27.24
C ILE A 54 12.96 20.34 25.98
N THR A 55 11.84 19.73 25.59
CA THR A 55 11.75 18.89 24.39
C THR A 55 12.01 19.71 23.12
N VAL A 56 11.42 20.90 23.02
CA VAL A 56 11.63 21.82 21.88
C VAL A 56 13.08 22.26 21.79
N GLU A 57 13.70 22.65 22.90
CA GLU A 57 15.11 23.05 22.97
C GLU A 57 16.04 21.88 22.59
N THR A 58 15.76 20.69 23.12
CA THR A 58 16.53 19.47 22.83
C THR A 58 16.47 19.10 21.35
N LEU A 59 15.28 19.08 20.76
CA LEU A 59 15.11 18.79 19.33
C LEU A 59 15.80 19.85 18.46
N THR A 60 15.66 21.14 18.81
CA THR A 60 16.32 22.25 18.11
C THR A 60 17.84 22.11 18.16
N THR A 61 18.39 21.80 19.33
CA THR A 61 19.84 21.58 19.51
C THR A 61 20.32 20.39 18.67
N LEU A 62 19.60 19.27 18.67
CA LEU A 62 19.97 18.11 17.86
C LEU A 62 19.94 18.38 16.35
N THR A 63 19.09 19.30 15.88
CA THR A 63 19.09 19.69 14.46
C THR A 63 20.37 20.41 14.03
N GLN A 64 21.06 21.08 14.96
CA GLN A 64 22.35 21.73 14.70
C GLN A 64 23.49 20.71 14.54
N TYR A 65 23.30 19.46 14.97
CA TYR A 65 24.31 18.39 14.89
C TYR A 65 23.77 17.12 14.18
N PRO A 66 23.54 17.14 12.85
CA PRO A 66 22.93 16.04 12.11
C PRO A 66 23.73 14.72 12.08
N SER A 67 25.02 14.76 12.42
CA SER A 67 25.84 13.54 12.55
C SER A 67 25.49 12.73 13.79
N LEU A 68 25.06 13.39 14.88
CA LEU A 68 24.71 12.76 16.15
C LEU A 68 23.32 12.10 16.12
N THR A 69 22.40 12.63 15.32
CA THR A 69 21.05 12.05 15.15
C THR A 69 21.08 10.67 14.48
N LYS A 70 22.14 10.34 13.74
CA LYS A 70 22.36 9.01 13.14
C LYS A 70 22.92 7.97 14.13
N SER A 71 23.34 8.40 15.32
CA SER A 71 23.90 7.52 16.34
C SER A 71 22.87 6.51 16.85
N LYS A 72 23.36 5.44 17.48
CA LYS A 72 22.52 4.42 18.12
C LYS A 72 21.71 4.99 19.28
N ALA A 73 22.25 5.99 20.00
CA ALA A 73 21.58 6.63 21.13
C ALA A 73 20.30 7.37 20.71
N CYS A 74 20.25 7.89 19.48
CA CYS A 74 19.07 8.57 18.93
C CYS A 74 18.12 7.63 18.17
N LYS A 75 18.23 6.30 18.31
CA LYS A 75 17.33 5.37 17.60
C LYS A 75 15.87 5.58 18.03
N ASP A 76 15.60 5.50 19.32
CA ASP A 76 14.23 5.57 19.84
C ASP A 76 13.64 6.96 19.65
N LEU A 77 14.47 8.00 19.79
CA LEU A 77 14.10 9.37 19.44
C LEU A 77 13.68 9.51 17.96
N ARG A 78 14.42 8.90 17.03
CA ARG A 78 14.05 8.92 15.60
C ARG A 78 12.73 8.21 15.33
N VAL A 79 12.46 7.10 16.03
CA VAL A 79 11.18 6.39 15.93
C VAL A 79 10.04 7.27 16.46
N ALA A 80 10.19 7.83 17.66
CA ALA A 80 9.19 8.70 18.27
C ALA A 80 8.89 9.95 17.42
N VAL A 81 9.91 10.62 16.87
CA VAL A 81 9.73 11.79 15.99
C VAL A 81 9.04 11.40 14.67
N TYR A 82 9.33 10.21 14.14
CA TYR A 82 8.65 9.71 12.95
C TYR A 82 7.16 9.48 13.22
N GLU A 83 6.82 8.81 14.31
CA GLU A 83 5.43 8.58 14.73
C GLU A 83 4.69 9.89 15.03
N PHE A 84 5.33 10.83 15.74
CA PHE A 84 4.79 12.16 16.00
C PHE A 84 4.53 12.93 14.69
N ARG A 85 5.51 12.94 13.77
CA ARG A 85 5.35 13.57 12.46
C ARG A 85 4.20 12.94 11.67
N GLN A 86 4.07 11.61 11.72
CA GLN A 86 2.97 10.89 11.10
C GLN A 86 1.63 11.35 11.68
N ALA A 87 1.49 11.39 13.01
CA ALA A 87 0.27 11.87 13.67
C ALA A 87 -0.08 13.34 13.37
N CYS A 88 0.92 14.20 13.12
CA CYS A 88 0.69 15.62 12.82
C CYS A 88 0.37 15.90 11.33
N THR A 89 0.82 15.08 10.39
CA THR A 89 0.73 15.38 8.94
C THR A 89 -0.16 14.42 8.15
N THR A 90 -0.45 13.26 8.72
CA THR A 90 -1.34 12.25 8.18
C THR A 90 -2.33 11.84 9.27
N GLY A 91 -3.50 11.33 8.89
CA GLY A 91 -4.44 10.80 9.88
C GLY A 91 -5.79 11.49 9.98
N VAL A 92 -6.61 10.96 10.89
CA VAL A 92 -8.02 11.34 11.08
C VAL A 92 -8.15 12.79 11.56
N ASN A 93 -7.21 13.27 12.38
CA ASN A 93 -7.21 14.65 12.93
C ASN A 93 -7.03 15.72 11.85
N ASN A 94 -6.27 15.44 10.78
CA ASN A 94 -6.15 16.35 9.64
C ASN A 94 -7.30 16.24 8.64
N ALA A 95 -8.08 15.16 8.72
CA ALA A 95 -9.21 14.91 7.83
C ALA A 95 -10.56 15.31 8.47
N GLU A 96 -10.57 15.82 9.70
CA GLU A 96 -11.76 16.30 10.38
C GLU A 96 -12.38 17.49 9.60
N GLY A 97 -13.63 17.32 9.14
CA GLY A 97 -14.31 18.29 8.26
C GLY A 97 -13.99 18.18 6.75
N ALA A 98 -13.12 17.25 6.34
CA ALA A 98 -12.81 16.98 4.93
C ALA A 98 -13.80 16.00 4.28
N ASN A 99 -13.71 15.82 2.96
CA ASN A 99 -14.54 14.87 2.22
C ASN A 99 -14.25 13.40 2.62
N LEU A 100 -15.16 12.49 2.28
CA LEU A 100 -15.05 11.07 2.65
C LEU A 100 -13.73 10.43 2.19
N THR A 101 -13.23 10.78 1.00
CA THR A 101 -11.95 10.25 0.51
C THR A 101 -10.78 10.65 1.43
N ALA A 102 -10.74 11.90 1.90
CA ALA A 102 -9.70 12.36 2.81
C ALA A 102 -9.80 11.69 4.18
N ARG A 103 -11.02 11.53 4.71
CA ARG A 103 -11.29 10.85 5.99
C ARG A 103 -10.88 9.38 5.95
N ILE A 104 -11.21 8.66 4.87
CA ILE A 104 -10.78 7.27 4.65
C ILE A 104 -9.25 7.20 4.57
N THR A 105 -8.62 8.10 3.82
CA THR A 105 -7.16 8.15 3.71
C THR A 105 -6.50 8.37 5.08
N GLY A 106 -7.05 9.26 5.90
CA GLY A 106 -6.59 9.49 7.27
C GLY A 106 -6.72 8.25 8.15
N ALA A 107 -7.90 7.62 8.16
CA ALA A 107 -8.15 6.41 8.95
C ALA A 107 -7.21 5.25 8.56
N LEU A 108 -6.94 5.08 7.26
CA LEU A 108 -6.00 4.06 6.77
C LEU A 108 -4.56 4.37 7.18
N ALA A 109 -4.13 5.64 7.07
CA ALA A 109 -2.79 6.06 7.49
C ALA A 109 -2.54 5.86 9.00
N ASP A 110 -3.58 6.05 9.81
CA ASP A 110 -3.55 5.84 11.26
C ASP A 110 -3.83 4.39 11.68
N LYS A 111 -3.99 3.48 10.72
CA LYS A 111 -4.34 2.06 10.96
C LYS A 111 -5.64 1.88 11.76
N ARG A 112 -6.55 2.84 11.70
CA ARG A 112 -7.89 2.77 12.30
C ARG A 112 -8.85 2.04 11.34
N TYR A 113 -8.64 0.75 11.19
CA TYR A 113 -9.33 -0.07 10.19
C TYR A 113 -10.85 -0.15 10.39
N LEU A 114 -11.32 -0.15 11.64
CA LEU A 114 -12.76 -0.10 11.93
C LEU A 114 -13.39 1.19 11.43
N GLU A 115 -12.78 2.34 11.73
CA GLU A 115 -13.24 3.64 11.25
C GLU A 115 -13.21 3.70 9.71
N ALA A 116 -12.14 3.21 9.09
CA ALA A 116 -12.04 3.13 7.64
C ALA A 116 -13.19 2.30 7.03
N LYS A 117 -13.53 1.14 7.60
CA LYS A 117 -14.67 0.30 7.15
C LYS A 117 -16.00 1.04 7.27
N ILE A 118 -16.23 1.78 8.36
CA ILE A 118 -17.46 2.56 8.55
C ILE A 118 -17.55 3.67 7.47
N LEU A 119 -16.46 4.40 7.23
CA LEU A 119 -16.41 5.45 6.22
C LEU A 119 -16.56 4.92 4.78
N LEU A 120 -16.01 3.74 4.50
CA LEU A 120 -16.18 3.05 3.23
C LEU A 120 -17.64 2.60 3.03
N ALA A 121 -18.28 2.07 4.07
CA ALA A 121 -19.70 1.74 4.03
C ALA A 121 -20.56 2.99 3.78
N GLU A 122 -20.25 4.12 4.43
CA GLU A 122 -20.90 5.40 4.19
C GLU A 122 -20.73 5.86 2.72
N MET A 123 -19.51 5.82 2.19
CA MET A 123 -19.21 6.16 0.79
C MET A 123 -20.04 5.29 -0.18
N ARG A 124 -20.14 3.99 0.10
CA ARG A 124 -20.97 3.06 -0.70
C ARG A 124 -22.46 3.41 -0.65
N ILE A 125 -23.00 3.68 0.54
CA ILE A 125 -24.42 4.03 0.72
C ILE A 125 -24.76 5.32 -0.04
N ARG A 126 -23.82 6.27 -0.10
CA ARG A 126 -23.98 7.51 -0.87
C ARG A 126 -23.80 7.34 -2.38
N GLY A 127 -23.40 6.17 -2.86
CA GLY A 127 -23.06 5.94 -4.26
C GLY A 127 -21.83 6.73 -4.72
N GLU A 128 -21.00 7.20 -3.79
CA GLU A 128 -19.75 7.88 -4.09
C GLU A 128 -18.67 6.84 -4.43
N GLN A 129 -17.77 7.18 -5.35
CA GLN A 129 -16.66 6.32 -5.73
C GLN A 129 -15.32 7.05 -5.57
N PRO A 130 -14.26 6.36 -5.09
CA PRO A 130 -12.94 6.96 -5.01
C PRO A 130 -12.38 7.22 -6.41
N LYS A 131 -11.61 8.29 -6.54
CA LYS A 131 -10.76 8.47 -7.73
C LYS A 131 -9.70 7.37 -7.77
N ILE A 132 -9.30 6.97 -8.97
CA ILE A 132 -8.29 5.92 -9.18
C ILE A 132 -7.01 6.13 -8.36
N GLY A 133 -6.52 7.36 -8.25
CA GLY A 133 -5.31 7.67 -7.46
C GLY A 133 -5.48 7.48 -5.95
N ALA A 134 -6.70 7.62 -5.42
CA ALA A 134 -6.99 7.30 -4.01
C ALA A 134 -7.06 5.78 -3.82
N LEU A 135 -7.78 5.07 -4.70
CA LEU A 135 -7.85 3.60 -4.70
C LEU A 135 -6.45 2.97 -4.73
N CYS A 136 -5.61 3.36 -5.69
CA CYS A 136 -4.25 2.83 -5.80
C CYS A 136 -3.40 3.10 -4.55
N ARG A 137 -3.61 4.27 -3.90
CA ARG A 137 -2.91 4.60 -2.65
C ARG A 137 -3.40 3.72 -1.50
N TRP A 138 -4.71 3.58 -1.30
CA TRP A 138 -5.27 2.78 -0.22
C TRP A 138 -4.86 1.31 -0.28
N VAL A 139 -4.92 0.69 -1.48
CA VAL A 139 -4.52 -0.71 -1.65
C VAL A 139 -3.03 -0.90 -1.35
N ARG A 140 -2.18 0.03 -1.79
CA ARG A 140 -0.75 -0.02 -1.51
C ARG A 140 -0.43 0.19 -0.04
N ASP A 141 -1.09 1.15 0.61
CA ASP A 141 -0.81 1.51 2.01
C ASP A 141 -1.28 0.40 2.98
N LEU A 142 -2.26 -0.42 2.59
CA LEU A 142 -2.66 -1.61 3.35
C LEU A 142 -1.64 -2.78 3.24
N ASP A 143 -0.80 -2.78 2.21
CA ASP A 143 0.25 -3.77 1.95
C ASP A 143 -0.19 -5.24 2.17
N VAL A 144 -1.39 -5.58 1.68
CA VAL A 144 -1.98 -6.89 1.92
C VAL A 144 -1.32 -7.94 1.04
N VAL A 145 -0.62 -8.87 1.67
CA VAL A 145 -0.15 -10.09 1.00
C VAL A 145 -1.24 -11.15 1.12
N SER A 146 -1.89 -11.47 0.00
CA SER A 146 -3.01 -12.42 0.00
C SER A 146 -2.59 -13.86 0.33
N GLY A 147 -1.30 -14.18 0.21
CA GLY A 147 -0.75 -15.54 0.36
C GLY A 147 -1.18 -16.50 -0.76
N LEU A 148 -1.91 -16.02 -1.77
CA LEU A 148 -2.54 -16.86 -2.79
C LEU A 148 -1.55 -17.33 -3.88
N SER A 149 -0.51 -16.56 -4.13
CA SER A 149 0.51 -16.87 -5.16
C SER A 149 1.43 -18.03 -4.78
N THR A 150 1.42 -18.47 -3.52
CA THR A 150 2.31 -19.53 -3.03
C THR A 150 1.68 -20.91 -3.00
N GLN A 151 0.37 -21.05 -3.29
CA GLN A 151 -0.34 -22.34 -3.20
C GLN A 151 -1.38 -22.53 -4.32
N PRO A 152 -0.96 -22.95 -5.52
CA PRO A 152 -1.88 -23.20 -6.65
C PRO A 152 -2.87 -24.36 -6.39
N GLU A 153 -2.59 -25.25 -5.43
CA GLU A 153 -3.43 -26.40 -5.06
C GLU A 153 -4.35 -26.12 -3.85
N ALA A 154 -4.39 -24.89 -3.32
CA ALA A 154 -5.12 -24.52 -2.10
C ALA A 154 -6.65 -24.73 -2.16
N ARG A 155 -7.21 -25.13 -3.31
CA ARG A 155 -8.62 -25.48 -3.42
C ARG A 155 -8.97 -26.76 -2.64
N GLU A 156 -7.99 -27.63 -2.36
CA GLU A 156 -8.25 -28.93 -1.73
C GLU A 156 -7.61 -29.12 -0.34
N LYS A 157 -6.63 -28.31 0.06
CA LYS A 157 -5.91 -28.51 1.32
C LYS A 157 -5.68 -27.19 2.07
N ALA A 158 -6.50 -27.00 3.09
CA ALA A 158 -6.40 -26.04 4.19
C ALA A 158 -6.53 -24.56 3.81
N SER A 159 -7.49 -23.89 4.45
CA SER A 159 -7.47 -22.45 4.65
C SER A 159 -6.11 -22.05 5.22
N LEU A 160 -5.39 -21.16 4.53
CA LEU A 160 -4.18 -20.53 5.07
C LEU A 160 -4.51 -20.03 6.48
N GLU A 161 -3.73 -20.45 7.48
CA GLU A 161 -3.86 -19.88 8.82
C GLU A 161 -3.48 -18.40 8.74
N ARG A 162 -4.49 -17.54 8.79
CA ARG A 162 -4.34 -16.09 8.73
C ARG A 162 -4.27 -15.53 10.13
N THR A 163 -3.39 -14.57 10.35
CA THR A 163 -3.38 -13.86 11.63
C THR A 163 -4.64 -13.00 11.76
N PRO A 164 -5.06 -12.64 12.98
CA PRO A 164 -6.17 -11.71 13.18
C PRO A 164 -5.96 -10.38 12.45
N GLN A 165 -4.71 -9.92 12.36
CA GLN A 165 -4.34 -8.71 11.64
C GLN A 165 -4.54 -8.86 10.13
N ASP A 166 -4.18 -10.00 9.55
CA ASP A 166 -4.41 -10.26 8.12
C ASP A 166 -5.90 -10.27 7.78
N LEU A 167 -6.72 -10.89 8.63
CA LEU A 167 -8.18 -10.90 8.46
C LEU A 167 -8.76 -9.48 8.54
N GLU A 168 -8.26 -8.65 9.43
CA GLU A 168 -8.68 -7.25 9.54
C GLU A 168 -8.32 -6.46 8.27
N LEU A 169 -7.09 -6.57 7.79
CA LEU A 169 -6.61 -5.92 6.56
C LEU A 169 -7.39 -6.39 5.33
N LEU A 170 -7.63 -7.70 5.21
CA LEU A 170 -8.45 -8.28 4.15
C LEU A 170 -9.89 -7.77 4.20
N GLY A 171 -10.47 -7.60 5.39
CA GLY A 171 -11.79 -7.00 5.56
C GLY A 171 -11.86 -5.55 5.11
N VAL A 172 -10.79 -4.76 5.31
CA VAL A 172 -10.70 -3.39 4.78
C VAL A 172 -10.55 -3.42 3.27
N LEU A 173 -9.73 -4.31 2.72
CA LEU A 173 -9.55 -4.47 1.28
C LEU A 173 -10.87 -4.86 0.59
N ASP A 174 -11.63 -5.81 1.15
CA ASP A 174 -12.97 -6.16 0.68
C ASP A 174 -13.92 -4.94 0.69
N ALA A 175 -13.92 -4.15 1.77
CA ALA A 175 -14.71 -2.92 1.84
C ALA A 175 -14.32 -1.90 0.75
N ILE A 176 -13.03 -1.73 0.47
CA ILE A 176 -12.53 -0.87 -0.63
C ILE A 176 -13.02 -1.39 -1.99
N LEU A 177 -12.93 -2.70 -2.23
CA LEU A 177 -13.38 -3.32 -3.48
C LEU A 177 -14.89 -3.12 -3.66
N ARG A 178 -15.71 -3.36 -2.64
CA ARG A 178 -17.17 -3.16 -2.71
C ARG A 178 -17.62 -1.74 -3.01
N VAL A 179 -16.82 -0.74 -2.68
CA VAL A 179 -17.07 0.67 -3.04
C VAL A 179 -16.63 0.97 -4.48
N SER A 180 -15.56 0.33 -4.92
CA SER A 180 -14.84 0.70 -6.15
C SER A 180 -15.23 -0.14 -7.37
N THR A 181 -15.79 -1.34 -7.17
CA THR A 181 -16.11 -2.28 -8.24
C THR A 181 -17.58 -2.67 -8.21
N PRO A 182 -18.18 -2.98 -9.37
CA PRO A 182 -19.48 -3.63 -9.42
C PRO A 182 -19.49 -4.94 -8.61
N ILE A 183 -20.64 -5.29 -8.05
CA ILE A 183 -20.83 -6.57 -7.37
C ILE A 183 -20.94 -7.65 -8.45
N ASP A 184 -20.05 -8.64 -8.41
CA ASP A 184 -20.16 -9.81 -9.27
C ASP A 184 -21.25 -10.74 -8.75
N LEU A 185 -22.35 -10.81 -9.50
CA LEU A 185 -23.50 -11.68 -9.20
C LEU A 185 -23.40 -13.05 -9.88
N ARG A 186 -22.39 -13.29 -10.73
CA ARG A 186 -22.24 -14.53 -11.53
C ARG A 186 -21.13 -15.43 -10.99
N SER A 187 -20.90 -15.35 -9.69
CA SER A 187 -19.83 -16.07 -9.02
C SER A 187 -20.21 -17.55 -8.83
N ASN A 188 -19.39 -18.46 -9.37
CA ASN A 188 -19.38 -19.88 -8.99
C ASN A 188 -18.32 -20.14 -7.91
N ALA A 189 -18.04 -19.12 -7.08
CA ALA A 189 -17.04 -19.25 -6.03
C ALA A 189 -17.49 -20.30 -5.01
N VAL A 190 -16.52 -20.97 -4.41
CA VAL A 190 -16.79 -21.88 -3.30
C VAL A 190 -17.31 -21.06 -2.12
N ASP A 191 -18.43 -21.47 -1.54
CA ASP A 191 -18.98 -20.88 -0.32
C ASP A 191 -17.89 -20.90 0.77
N SER A 192 -17.57 -19.72 1.29
CA SER A 192 -16.49 -19.56 2.27
C SER A 192 -16.84 -18.49 3.29
N THR A 193 -16.43 -18.73 4.53
CA THR A 193 -16.44 -17.73 5.60
C THR A 193 -15.19 -16.86 5.59
N ASP A 194 -14.22 -17.14 4.71
CA ASP A 194 -13.02 -16.34 4.56
C ASP A 194 -13.31 -15.00 3.84
N PRO A 195 -12.47 -13.97 4.08
CA PRO A 195 -12.57 -12.69 3.37
C PRO A 195 -12.40 -12.77 1.85
N ILE A 196 -11.81 -13.88 1.34
CA ILE A 196 -11.62 -14.13 -0.08
C ILE A 196 -12.26 -15.47 -0.43
N ALA A 197 -13.22 -15.43 -1.35
CA ALA A 197 -13.82 -16.63 -1.93
C ALA A 197 -13.08 -17.05 -3.21
N PHE A 198 -12.72 -18.33 -3.31
CA PHE A 198 -11.96 -18.85 -4.44
C PHE A 198 -12.87 -19.19 -5.62
N GLN A 199 -12.49 -18.71 -6.81
CA GLN A 199 -13.05 -19.15 -8.09
C GLN A 199 -12.25 -20.36 -8.63
N SER A 200 -12.87 -21.11 -9.54
CA SER A 200 -12.12 -22.08 -10.34
C SER A 200 -11.04 -21.37 -11.16
N ILE A 201 -9.83 -21.93 -11.16
CA ILE A 201 -8.74 -21.45 -12.02
C ILE A 201 -9.20 -21.55 -13.47
N TRP A 202 -9.09 -20.44 -14.20
CA TRP A 202 -9.27 -20.44 -15.64
C TRP A 202 -7.98 -20.92 -16.30
N ASP A 203 -7.90 -22.22 -16.55
CA ASP A 203 -6.74 -22.87 -17.16
C ASP A 203 -7.04 -23.27 -18.61
N LEU A 204 -6.39 -22.60 -19.56
CA LEU A 204 -6.47 -22.91 -20.99
C LEU A 204 -5.32 -23.81 -21.46
N ARG A 205 -4.44 -24.25 -20.55
CA ARG A 205 -3.34 -25.14 -20.94
C ARG A 205 -3.90 -26.46 -21.44
N PRO A 206 -3.31 -27.04 -22.49
CA PRO A 206 -3.64 -28.40 -22.89
C PRO A 206 -3.45 -29.36 -21.71
N GLN A 207 -4.31 -30.38 -21.60
CA GLN A 207 -4.12 -31.48 -20.64
C GLN A 207 -2.93 -32.36 -21.05
N THR A 208 -1.74 -31.78 -20.93
CA THR A 208 -0.45 -32.40 -21.22
C THR A 208 0.33 -32.49 -19.93
N THR A 209 1.21 -33.48 -19.83
CA THR A 209 2.06 -33.65 -18.66
C THR A 209 2.91 -32.39 -18.46
N PRO A 210 2.84 -31.73 -17.28
CA PRO A 210 3.64 -30.55 -17.02
C PRO A 210 5.13 -30.84 -17.15
N LEU A 211 5.85 -29.93 -17.82
CA LEU A 211 7.31 -29.99 -17.91
C LEU A 211 7.91 -29.91 -16.50
N GLN A 212 8.79 -30.85 -16.16
CA GLN A 212 9.48 -30.91 -14.88
C GLN A 212 10.69 -29.98 -14.84
N VAL A 213 10.49 -28.71 -15.22
CA VAL A 213 11.58 -27.72 -15.41
C VAL A 213 12.40 -27.54 -14.14
N TYR A 214 11.75 -27.51 -12.97
CA TYR A 214 12.47 -27.37 -11.71
C TYR A 214 13.38 -28.58 -11.42
N ALA A 215 12.87 -29.80 -11.62
CA ALA A 215 13.67 -31.01 -11.46
C ALA A 215 14.83 -31.04 -12.47
N SER A 216 14.59 -30.63 -13.72
CA SER A 216 15.61 -30.62 -14.77
C SER A 216 16.72 -29.58 -14.55
N VAL A 217 16.43 -28.50 -13.81
CA VAL A 217 17.44 -27.55 -13.33
C VAL A 217 18.28 -28.17 -12.22
N LEU A 218 17.65 -28.87 -11.26
CA LEU A 218 18.34 -29.49 -10.13
C LEU A 218 19.30 -30.60 -10.56
N ASP A 219 18.86 -31.49 -11.45
CA ASP A 219 19.69 -32.58 -11.98
C ASP A 219 20.55 -32.16 -13.19
N LYS A 220 20.43 -30.90 -13.62
CA LYS A 220 21.11 -30.28 -14.77
C LYS A 220 20.78 -30.90 -16.13
N SER A 221 19.76 -31.77 -16.22
CA SER A 221 19.30 -32.34 -17.48
C SER A 221 18.75 -31.28 -18.44
N ILE A 222 18.32 -30.11 -17.95
CA ILE A 222 17.91 -28.97 -18.79
C ILE A 222 19.03 -28.52 -19.75
N LEU A 223 20.30 -28.76 -19.40
CA LEU A 223 21.44 -28.43 -20.26
C LEU A 223 21.51 -29.33 -21.51
N ASN A 224 20.74 -30.41 -21.57
CA ASN A 224 20.62 -31.24 -22.76
C ASN A 224 19.95 -30.49 -23.92
N GLU A 225 19.07 -29.53 -23.61
CA GLU A 225 18.40 -28.67 -24.60
C GLU A 225 19.24 -27.44 -24.99
N ALA A 226 20.35 -27.18 -24.27
CA ALA A 226 21.23 -26.06 -24.58
C ALA A 226 21.96 -26.27 -25.93
N PRO A 227 22.27 -25.17 -26.65
CA PRO A 227 23.07 -25.23 -27.87
C PRO A 227 24.39 -25.98 -27.63
N LYS A 228 24.70 -26.95 -28.49
CA LYS A 228 25.91 -27.78 -28.35
C LYS A 228 27.19 -27.07 -28.77
N ASP A 229 27.06 -26.09 -29.66
CA ASP A 229 28.19 -25.26 -30.08
C ASP A 229 28.52 -24.24 -28.96
N PRO A 230 29.73 -24.29 -28.38
CA PRO A 230 30.15 -23.33 -27.36
C PRO A 230 30.23 -21.89 -27.88
N ALA A 231 30.33 -21.67 -29.20
CA ALA A 231 30.28 -20.34 -29.79
C ALA A 231 28.85 -19.78 -29.90
N ALA A 232 27.82 -20.62 -29.72
CA ALA A 232 26.43 -20.23 -29.87
C ALA A 232 25.94 -19.26 -28.79
N ILE A 233 26.58 -19.24 -27.61
CA ILE A 233 26.28 -18.32 -26.51
C ILE A 233 27.58 -17.68 -26.05
N ARG A 234 27.70 -16.35 -26.15
CA ARG A 234 28.89 -15.62 -25.71
C ARG A 234 28.54 -14.52 -24.72
N ILE A 235 29.43 -14.29 -23.76
CA ILE A 235 29.34 -13.17 -22.83
C ILE A 235 29.79 -11.90 -23.54
N ILE A 236 28.97 -10.85 -23.47
CA ILE A 236 29.33 -9.52 -23.99
C ILE A 236 29.67 -8.53 -22.89
N GLU A 237 29.14 -8.75 -21.68
CA GLU A 237 29.42 -7.88 -20.55
C GLU A 237 29.28 -8.65 -19.23
N THR A 238 30.14 -8.33 -18.27
CA THR A 238 30.01 -8.76 -16.87
C THR A 238 30.15 -7.55 -15.97
N THR A 239 29.08 -7.17 -15.29
CA THR A 239 29.12 -6.15 -14.24
C THR A 239 29.24 -6.84 -12.87
N PRO A 240 30.34 -6.63 -12.11
CA PRO A 240 30.49 -7.18 -10.77
C PRO A 240 29.34 -6.80 -9.84
N GLY A 241 28.94 -7.73 -8.96
CA GLY A 241 27.82 -7.55 -8.04
C GLY A 241 27.84 -6.22 -7.27
N PRO A 242 28.97 -5.85 -6.63
CA PRO A 242 29.11 -4.57 -5.93
C PRO A 242 28.94 -3.32 -6.80
N LEU A 243 29.15 -3.44 -8.11
CA LEU A 243 29.05 -2.33 -9.07
C LEU A 243 27.67 -2.25 -9.75
N ARG A 244 26.78 -3.23 -9.53
CA ARG A 244 25.39 -3.17 -9.99
C ARG A 244 24.64 -2.03 -9.29
N LYS A 245 23.53 -1.59 -9.89
CA LYS A 245 22.65 -0.55 -9.33
C LYS A 245 21.20 -1.09 -9.25
N PRO A 246 20.72 -1.50 -8.06
CA PRO A 246 21.42 -1.50 -6.77
C PRO A 246 22.52 -2.60 -6.68
N PRO A 247 23.52 -2.44 -5.79
CA PRO A 247 24.53 -3.46 -5.55
C PRO A 247 23.90 -4.80 -5.17
N ASN A 248 24.48 -5.90 -5.66
CA ASN A 248 24.00 -7.26 -5.42
C ASN A 248 25.16 -8.20 -5.08
N HIS A 249 24.87 -9.36 -4.47
CA HIS A 249 25.89 -10.37 -4.17
C HIS A 249 26.45 -11.01 -5.44
N HIS A 250 25.62 -11.19 -6.48
CA HIS A 250 26.01 -11.86 -7.73
C HIS A 250 26.24 -10.86 -8.87
N PRO A 251 27.21 -11.12 -9.77
CA PRO A 251 27.42 -10.31 -10.97
C PRO A 251 26.19 -10.34 -11.90
N ALA A 252 26.04 -9.30 -12.70
CA ALA A 252 25.14 -9.30 -13.84
C ALA A 252 25.95 -9.69 -15.09
N ILE A 253 25.57 -10.79 -15.73
CA ILE A 253 26.25 -11.28 -16.93
C ILE A 253 25.29 -11.14 -18.10
N LEU A 254 25.70 -10.41 -19.12
CA LEU A 254 24.94 -10.23 -20.35
C LEU A 254 25.47 -11.18 -21.42
N TYR A 255 24.58 -12.02 -21.92
CA TYR A 255 24.86 -12.97 -22.99
C TYR A 255 24.28 -12.48 -24.31
N THR A 256 24.90 -12.89 -25.41
CA THR A 256 24.32 -12.82 -26.75
C THR A 256 24.46 -14.18 -27.42
N THR A 257 23.63 -14.43 -28.43
CA THR A 257 23.58 -15.70 -29.13
C THR A 257 23.87 -15.52 -30.62
N LEU A 258 24.40 -16.56 -31.26
CA LEU A 258 24.44 -16.61 -32.73
C LEU A 258 23.00 -16.65 -33.28
N PRO A 259 22.78 -16.17 -34.51
CA PRO A 259 21.51 -16.36 -35.20
C PRO A 259 21.10 -17.84 -35.17
N ASN A 260 19.85 -18.11 -34.80
CA ASN A 260 19.29 -19.47 -34.69
C ASN A 260 19.97 -20.39 -33.66
N ALA A 261 20.75 -19.87 -32.71
CA ALA A 261 21.30 -20.66 -31.61
C ALA A 261 20.19 -21.32 -30.77
N VAL A 262 19.07 -20.63 -30.58
CA VAL A 262 17.84 -21.19 -30.03
C VAL A 262 16.83 -21.28 -31.19
N PRO A 263 16.60 -22.47 -31.77
CA PRO A 263 15.67 -22.60 -32.88
C PRO A 263 14.25 -22.32 -32.38
N LEU A 264 13.55 -21.44 -33.09
CA LEU A 264 12.11 -21.29 -32.95
C LEU A 264 11.43 -22.31 -33.84
N ASP A 265 10.23 -22.74 -33.47
CA ASP A 265 9.43 -23.61 -34.32
C ASP A 265 9.18 -22.92 -35.68
N PRO A 266 9.41 -23.62 -36.81
CA PRO A 266 9.24 -23.04 -38.14
C PRO A 266 7.76 -22.74 -38.46
N VAL A 267 6.85 -23.36 -37.72
CA VAL A 267 5.41 -23.18 -37.83
C VAL A 267 4.93 -22.45 -36.59
N SER A 268 4.39 -21.25 -36.79
CA SER A 268 3.76 -20.51 -35.68
C SER A 268 2.51 -21.25 -35.20
N PRO A 269 2.27 -21.32 -33.88
CA PRO A 269 1.04 -21.92 -33.37
C PRO A 269 -0.18 -21.12 -33.83
N SER A 270 -1.28 -21.81 -34.10
CA SER A 270 -2.57 -21.15 -34.36
C SER A 270 -3.05 -20.45 -33.09
N ILE A 271 -3.49 -19.19 -33.23
CA ILE A 271 -4.07 -18.43 -32.12
C ILE A 271 -5.59 -18.55 -32.13
N THR A 272 -6.18 -18.72 -30.95
CA THR A 272 -7.62 -18.77 -30.74
C THR A 272 -8.02 -17.81 -29.62
N TYR A 273 -9.11 -17.08 -29.83
CA TYR A 273 -9.69 -16.22 -28.81
C TYR A 273 -10.58 -17.05 -27.89
N HIS A 274 -10.33 -16.97 -26.58
CA HIS A 274 -11.13 -17.63 -25.55
C HIS A 274 -11.64 -16.58 -24.58
N PRO A 275 -12.95 -16.23 -24.60
CA PRO A 275 -13.49 -15.27 -23.65
C PRO A 275 -13.49 -15.84 -22.23
N HIS A 276 -13.15 -15.02 -21.24
CA HIS A 276 -13.23 -15.44 -19.84
C HIS A 276 -14.69 -15.71 -19.45
N PRO A 277 -15.02 -16.88 -18.85
CA PRO A 277 -16.41 -17.26 -18.59
C PRO A 277 -17.13 -16.30 -17.62
N ALA A 278 -16.42 -15.74 -16.64
CA ALA A 278 -17.00 -14.84 -15.62
C ALA A 278 -16.75 -13.33 -15.86
N VAL A 279 -15.74 -12.94 -16.64
CA VAL A 279 -15.27 -11.54 -16.74
C VAL A 279 -15.57 -11.01 -18.14
N PRO A 280 -16.58 -10.12 -18.32
CA PRO A 280 -16.91 -9.58 -19.63
C PRO A 280 -15.75 -8.79 -20.24
N GLY A 281 -15.43 -9.07 -21.51
CA GLY A 281 -14.44 -8.30 -22.27
C GLY A 281 -12.98 -8.62 -21.96
N LEU A 282 -12.73 -9.73 -21.24
CA LEU A 282 -11.40 -10.31 -21.01
C LEU A 282 -11.21 -11.53 -21.92
#